data_AF-W0RRW7-F1
#
_entry.id   AF-W0RRW7-F1
#
_cell.length_a   1.000
_cell.length_b   1.000
_cell.length_c   1.000
_cell.angle_alpha   90.00
_cell.angle_beta   90.00
_cell.angle_gamma   90.00
#
_symmetry.space_group_name_H-M   'P 1'
#
loop_
_entity.id
_entity.type
_entity.pdbx_description
1 polymer ?
#
loop_
_entity_poly.entity_id
_entity_poly.type
_entity_poly.pdbx_seq_one_letter_code
_entity_poly.pdbx_strand_id
1 'polypeptide(L)' 'MAGPYDEYKDTPLWRSLAAAVVELEASREIAVATASDYVVGYLCQTLVAAQLAAPRALTYDP' A
#
# COMPACT_ATOMS: atom_id res chain seq x y z
N MET A 1 -8.40 -14.25 -11.51
CA MET A 1 -7.56 -13.27 -12.22
C MET A 1 -6.82 -12.48 -11.16
N ALA A 2 -5.49 -12.51 -11.16
CA ALA A 2 -4.72 -11.65 -10.29
C ALA A 2 -4.91 -10.20 -10.76
N GLY A 3 -5.44 -9.35 -9.88
CA GLY A 3 -5.53 -7.92 -10.08
C GLY A 3 -4.15 -7.25 -9.94
N PRO A 4 -4.03 -6.00 -10.37
CA PRO A 4 -2.81 -5.22 -10.12
C PRO A 4 -2.52 -5.18 -8.62
N TYR A 5 -1.24 -5.36 -8.26
CA TYR A 5 -0.72 -5.26 -6.90
C TYR A 5 -1.22 -6.32 -5.89
N ASP A 6 -1.86 -7.41 -6.34
CA ASP A 6 -2.30 -8.52 -5.47
C ASP A 6 -1.15 -9.12 -4.65
N GLU A 7 0.09 -9.10 -5.16
CA GLU A 7 1.29 -9.57 -4.47
C GLU A 7 1.59 -8.82 -3.16
N TYR A 8 1.07 -7.60 -3.02
CA TYR A 8 1.26 -6.79 -1.82
C TYR A 8 0.05 -6.84 -0.89
N LYS A 9 -1.11 -7.33 -1.34
CA LYS A 9 -2.30 -7.39 -0.50
C LYS A 9 -2.04 -8.24 0.74
N ASP A 10 -2.66 -7.82 1.84
CA ASP A 10 -2.51 -8.44 3.16
C ASP A 10 -1.09 -8.46 3.75
N THR A 11 -0.11 -7.83 3.10
CA THR A 11 1.21 -7.62 3.69
C THR A 11 1.16 -6.51 4.75
N PRO A 12 2.05 -6.54 5.77
CA PRO A 12 2.17 -5.46 6.74
C PRO A 12 2.44 -4.10 6.09
N LEU A 13 3.21 -4.08 5.00
CA LEU A 13 3.47 -2.86 4.23
C LEU A 13 2.17 -2.29 3.65
N TRP A 14 1.37 -3.12 2.99
CA TRP A 14 0.09 -2.71 2.45
C TRP A 14 -0.87 -2.21 3.53
N ARG A 15 -1.03 -2.95 4.62
CA ARG A 15 -1.93 -2.56 5.72
C ARG A 15 -1.54 -1.20 6.30
N SER A 16 -0.25 -0.97 6.49
CA SER A 16 0.28 0.30 7.01
C SER A 16 0.02 1.47 6.06
N LEU A 17 0.28 1.30 4.77
CA LEU A 17 0.07 2.33 3.76
C LEU A 17 -1.42 2.60 3.53
N ALA A 18 -2.25 1.55 3.48
CA ALA A 18 -3.70 1.69 3.35
C ALA A 18 -4.28 2.48 4.52
N ALA A 19 -3.87 2.19 5.75
CA ALA A 19 -4.30 2.94 6.93
C ALA A 19 -3.88 4.42 6.86
N ALA A 20 -2.63 4.70 6.49
CA ALA A 20 -2.12 6.07 6.37
C ALA A 20 -2.85 6.86 5.28
N VAL A 21 -3.09 6.26 4.11
CA VAL A 21 -3.83 6.90 3.02
C VAL A 21 -5.26 7.22 3.45
N VAL A 22 -5.95 6.28 4.11
CA VAL A 22 -7.32 6.49 4.62
C VAL A 22 -7.36 7.62 5.65
N GLU A 23 -6.40 7.67 6.56
CA GLU A 23 -6.33 8.72 7.59
C GLU A 23 -6.13 10.12 6.97
N LEU A 24 -5.18 10.24 6.02
CA LEU A 24 -4.88 11.50 5.32
C LEU A 24 -6.03 11.97 4.42
N GLU A 25 -6.77 11.04 3.81
CA GLU A 25 -7.94 11.36 3.01
C GLU A 25 -9.10 11.83 3.92
N ALA A 26 -9.31 11.16 5.06
CA ALA A 26 -10.33 11.52 6.04
C ALA A 26 -10.08 12.90 6.69
N SER A 27 -8.82 13.23 6.97
CA SER A 27 -8.41 14.55 7.47
C SER A 27 -8.40 15.64 6.39
N ARG A 28 -8.63 15.28 5.12
CA ARG A 28 -8.54 16.15 3.93
C ARG A 28 -7.16 16.76 3.71
N GLU A 29 -6.11 16.13 4.22
CA GLU A 29 -4.72 16.51 3.96
C GLU A 29 -4.31 16.12 2.52
N ILE A 30 -4.88 15.04 2.00
CA ILE A 30 -4.74 14.63 0.60
C ILE A 30 -6.12 14.41 -0.04
N ALA A 31 -6.15 14.46 -1.38
CA ALA A 31 -7.29 14.03 -2.17
C ALA A 31 -6.85 12.95 -3.17
N VAL A 32 -7.47 11.78 -3.09
CA VAL A 32 -7.20 10.67 -4.00
C VAL A 32 -8.23 10.67 -5.13
N ALA A 33 -7.78 10.88 -6.37
CA ALA A 33 -8.65 10.97 -7.55
C ALA A 33 -8.85 9.64 -8.29
N THR A 34 -8.42 8.52 -7.71
CA THR A 34 -8.46 7.17 -8.28
C THR A 34 -8.85 6.16 -7.20
N ALA A 35 -8.85 4.85 -7.49
CA ALA A 35 -9.04 3.83 -6.48
C ALA A 35 -7.90 3.84 -5.45
N SER A 36 -8.22 3.88 -4.15
CA SER A 36 -7.21 3.90 -3.08
C SER A 36 -6.29 2.68 -3.14
N ASP A 37 -6.81 1.51 -3.53
CA ASP A 37 -6.01 0.28 -3.75
C ASP A 37 -4.90 0.48 -4.80
N TYR A 38 -5.17 1.26 -5.85
CA TYR A 38 -4.16 1.56 -6.88
C TYR A 38 -3.04 2.41 -6.28
N VAL A 39 -3.39 3.42 -5.48
CA VAL A 39 -2.41 4.29 -4.81
C VAL A 39 -1.55 3.49 -3.84
N VAL A 40 -2.17 2.68 -2.99
CA VAL A 40 -1.46 1.83 -2.02
C VAL A 40 -0.53 0.85 -2.74
N GLY A 41 -1.03 0.17 -3.78
CA GLY A 41 -0.23 -0.75 -4.56
C GLY A 41 0.96 -0.10 -5.27
N TYR A 42 0.77 1.08 -5.83
CA TYR A 42 1.84 1.87 -6.44
C TYR A 42 2.92 2.28 -5.40
N LEU A 43 2.50 2.68 -4.20
CA LEU A 43 3.43 3.02 -3.11
C LEU A 43 4.20 1.78 -2.63
N CYS A 44 3.55 0.64 -2.47
CA CYS A 44 4.21 -0.63 -2.16
C CYS A 44 5.29 -0.95 -3.21
N GLN A 45 4.91 -0.94 -4.49
CA GLN A 45 5.83 -1.20 -5.60
C GLN A 45 7.03 -0.24 -5.58
N THR A 46 6.78 1.04 -5.34
CA THR A 46 7.82 2.08 -5.29
C THR A 46 8.83 1.81 -4.16
N LEU A 47 8.35 1.47 -2.96
CA LEU A 47 9.21 1.17 -1.81
C LEU A 47 10.00 -0.13 -1.98
N VAL A 48 9.39 -1.16 -2.58
CA VAL A 48 10.07 -2.41 -2.92
C VAL A 48 11.15 -2.19 -3.98
N ALA A 49 10.83 -1.47 -5.06
CA ALA A 49 11.78 -1.14 -6.11
C ALA A 49 12.96 -0.30 -5.59
N ALA A 50 12.71 0.58 -4.62
CA ALA A 50 13.74 1.37 -3.95
C ALA A 50 14.53 0.57 -2.89
N GLN A 51 14.22 -0.70 -2.65
CA GLN A 51 14.82 -1.54 -1.60
C GLN A 51 14.66 -0.96 -0.19
N LEU A 52 13.60 -0.18 0.04
CA LEU A 52 13.29 0.46 1.33
C LEU A 52 12.29 -0.36 2.17
N ALA A 53 11.71 -1.42 1.59
CA ALA A 53 10.85 -2.35 2.31
C ALA A 53 11.67 -3.46 2.97
N ALA A 54 11.59 -3.56 4.30
CA ALA A 54 12.19 -4.69 5.02
C ALA A 54 11.48 -6.01 4.61
N PRO A 55 12.19 -7.16 4.54
CA PRO A 55 11.60 -8.43 4.09
C PRO A 55 10.33 -8.83 4.87
N ARG A 56 10.34 -8.63 6.20
CA ARG A 56 9.20 -8.89 7.08
C ARG A 56 7.94 -8.09 6.73
N ALA A 57 8.08 -6.95 6.05
CA ALA A 57 6.96 -6.10 5.68
C ALA A 57 6.25 -6.60 4.41
N LEU A 58 6.88 -7.54 3.68
CA LEU A 58 6.39 -8.11 2.42
C LEU A 58 5.86 -9.54 2.60
N THR A 59 6.07 -10.14 3.77
CA THR A 59 5.51 -11.44 4.13
C THR A 59 4.13 -11.26 4.75
N TYR A 60 3.14 -12.04 4.31
CA TYR A 60 1.82 -12.11 4.95
C TYR A 60 1.96 -12.39 6.44
N ASP A 61 1.34 -11.54 7.26
CA ASP A 61 1.28 -11.67 8.72
C ASP A 61 -0.20 -11.88 9.11
N PRO A 62 -0.59 -13.10 9.51
CA PRO A 62 -1.98 -13.49 9.74
C PRO A 62 -2.66 -12.70 10.86
#